data_AF-A0A7V4GVT6-F1
#
_entry.id   AF-A0A7V4GVT6-F1
#
_cell.length_a   1.000
_cell.length_b   1.000
_cell.length_c   1.000
_cell.angle_alpha   90.00
_cell.angle_beta   90.00
_cell.angle_gamma   90.00
#
_symmetry.space_group_name_H-M   'P 1'
#
loop_
_entity.id
_entity.type
_entity.pdbx_description
1 polymer ?
#
loop_
_entity_poly.entity_id
_entity_poly.type
_entity_poly.pdbx_seq_one_letter_code
_entity_poly.pdbx_strand_id
1 'polypeptide(L)'
;MGSIDRPWNGSPIYPLKPEPEGTVYYLWSAVSSPRAMQSKIIQSGLVPQCIYVNHKLIEKRKNLVELNEGYNPVLLRYNNIGRGVFVFLSHLADSTWKQTVPLATTWYLNPAVLPYHFKPDAKTQFGWYRFISPPGTRAIYVTAKAKPEVWVADKKYSCEPGKLEAGRIADASLRTWKVTLPENMQESALVVLKIEQLPGFYGGAAIPEPIVFECGKGTIRLGDLGENESLKTYSGGMWYRKSIAITEEQAKATQILLDLGKVVASAEVFVNGKSIGAKVSSPWLFDLSGKLKTGENRIEILVYNTLGNHYLNTPSQYIGRTNSGLIGPAKIEFR
;
A
#
# COMPACT_ATOMS: atom_id res chain seq x y z
N MET A 1 16.30 -3.65 31.53
CA MET A 1 16.59 -2.78 30.36
C MET A 1 17.83 -3.34 29.68
N GLY A 2 17.66 -4.11 28.61
CA GLY A 2 18.79 -4.66 27.84
C GLY A 2 19.20 -3.66 26.75
N SER A 3 20.47 -3.27 26.72
CA SER A 3 21.01 -2.44 25.65
C SER A 3 21.01 -3.22 24.33
N ILE A 4 20.44 -2.64 23.28
CA ILE A 4 20.53 -3.14 21.91
C ILE A 4 21.77 -2.48 21.30
N ASP A 5 22.96 -2.88 21.76
CA ASP A 5 24.26 -2.47 21.19
C ASP A 5 24.86 -3.57 20.32
N ARG A 6 24.05 -4.48 19.76
CA ARG A 6 24.54 -5.42 18.74
C ARG A 6 24.21 -4.86 17.35
N PRO A 7 25.22 -4.55 16.50
CA PRO A 7 24.96 -4.27 15.10
C PRO A 7 24.27 -5.50 14.48
N TRP A 8 23.21 -5.24 13.73
CA TRP A 8 22.43 -6.25 13.04
C TRP A 8 23.35 -7.07 12.10
N ASN A 9 23.58 -8.34 12.43
CA ASN A 9 24.42 -9.29 11.67
C ASN A 9 23.64 -10.06 10.58
N GLY A 10 22.45 -9.59 10.20
CA GLY A 10 21.69 -10.21 9.11
C GLY A 10 22.42 -10.01 7.78
N SER A 11 22.90 -11.10 7.16
CA SER A 11 23.34 -11.03 5.76
C SER A 11 22.17 -10.58 4.91
N PRO A 12 22.34 -9.56 4.04
CA PRO A 12 21.23 -9.08 3.22
C PRO A 12 20.76 -10.20 2.28
N ILE A 13 19.43 -10.26 2.05
CA ILE A 13 18.77 -11.21 1.12
C ILE A 13 19.43 -11.18 -0.27
N TYR A 14 20.06 -10.06 -0.63
CA TYR A 14 20.93 -9.92 -1.80
C TYR A 14 22.31 -9.39 -1.35
N PRO A 15 23.41 -10.13 -1.61
CA PRO A 15 24.75 -9.62 -1.32
C PRO A 15 25.01 -8.39 -2.20
N LEU A 16 25.38 -7.27 -1.58
CA LEU A 16 25.86 -6.10 -2.32
C LEU A 16 27.19 -6.49 -2.97
N LYS A 17 27.29 -6.33 -4.29
CA LYS A 17 28.51 -6.58 -5.06
C LYS A 17 29.00 -5.26 -5.67
N PRO A 18 30.32 -5.03 -5.72
CA PRO A 18 30.86 -3.89 -6.45
C PRO A 18 30.43 -3.93 -7.91
N GLU A 19 30.29 -2.76 -8.52
CA GLU A 19 30.09 -2.63 -9.96
C GLU A 19 31.40 -2.97 -10.68
N PRO A 20 31.35 -3.56 -11.89
CA PRO A 20 32.55 -3.86 -12.68
C PRO A 20 33.47 -2.66 -12.89
N GLU A 21 32.89 -1.47 -13.01
CA GLU A 21 33.55 -0.21 -13.36
C GLU A 21 34.34 0.41 -12.19
N GLY A 22 34.16 -0.08 -10.95
CA GLY A 22 35.00 0.31 -9.82
C GLY A 22 34.29 0.33 -8.46
N THR A 23 35.03 0.79 -7.44
CA THR A 23 34.58 0.83 -6.03
C THR A 23 34.37 2.24 -5.49
N VAL A 24 34.54 3.27 -6.33
CA VAL A 24 34.36 4.67 -5.95
C VAL A 24 32.99 5.15 -6.41
N TYR A 25 32.16 5.56 -5.47
CA TYR A 25 30.79 6.00 -5.73
C TYR A 25 30.63 7.47 -5.35
N TYR A 26 29.98 8.22 -6.24
CA TYR A 26 29.59 9.61 -5.98
C TYR A 26 28.07 9.69 -5.92
N LEU A 27 27.55 10.22 -4.82
CA LEU A 27 26.13 10.54 -4.68
C LEU A 27 25.99 12.06 -4.68
N TRP A 28 25.27 12.57 -5.68
CA TRP A 28 24.91 13.98 -5.78
C TRP A 28 23.43 14.17 -5.47
N SER A 29 23.10 15.18 -4.66
CA SER A 29 21.74 15.60 -4.34
C SER A 29 21.75 17.06 -3.87
N ALA A 30 20.62 17.58 -3.43
CA ALA A 30 20.55 18.84 -2.68
C ALA A 30 19.73 18.64 -1.41
N VAL A 31 20.03 19.39 -0.35
CA VAL A 31 19.18 19.47 0.85
C VAL A 31 18.45 20.80 0.85
N SER A 32 17.15 20.77 1.15
CA SER A 32 16.33 21.97 1.24
C SER A 32 16.32 22.48 2.67
N SER A 33 16.73 23.74 2.86
CA SER A 33 16.66 24.43 4.13
C SER A 33 15.59 25.54 4.08
N PRO A 34 14.70 25.65 5.08
CA PRO A 34 13.65 26.67 5.07
C PRO A 34 14.18 28.10 5.31
N ARG A 35 15.42 28.25 5.78
CA ARG A 35 16.11 29.52 6.02
C ARG A 35 17.62 29.28 6.06
N ALA A 36 18.42 30.34 6.01
CA ALA A 36 19.84 30.21 6.34
C ALA A 36 19.98 29.71 7.79
N MET A 37 20.74 28.63 7.99
CA MET A 37 20.93 28.01 9.30
C MET A 37 22.17 27.13 9.33
N GLN A 38 22.70 26.94 10.54
CA GLN A 38 23.60 25.83 10.80
C GLN A 38 22.79 24.52 10.92
N SER A 39 23.34 23.41 10.42
CA SER A 39 22.69 22.11 10.41
C SER A 39 23.63 21.04 10.93
N LYS A 40 23.09 20.08 11.69
CA LYS A 40 23.85 18.92 12.16
C LYS A 40 23.76 17.77 11.15
N ILE A 41 24.89 17.17 10.84
CA ILE A 41 24.99 15.95 10.02
C ILE A 41 24.95 14.74 10.95
N ILE A 42 24.04 13.81 10.66
CA ILE A 42 24.01 12.46 11.22
C ILE A 42 24.47 11.49 10.15
N GLN A 43 25.40 10.62 10.51
CA GLN A 43 25.91 9.56 9.65
C GLN A 43 26.10 8.26 10.41
N SER A 44 25.82 7.13 9.76
CA SER A 44 25.98 5.78 10.33
C SER A 44 26.17 4.75 9.21
N GLY A 45 26.73 3.59 9.54
CA GLY A 45 27.06 2.53 8.57
C GLY A 45 28.22 2.93 7.65
N LEU A 46 28.04 2.78 6.34
CA LEU A 46 29.00 3.26 5.34
C LEU A 46 28.99 4.80 5.32
N VAL A 47 30.02 5.40 5.89
CA VAL A 47 30.19 6.86 5.94
C VAL A 47 30.97 7.39 4.73
N PRO A 48 30.63 8.58 4.21
CA PRO A 48 31.35 9.20 3.10
C PRO A 48 32.78 9.56 3.49
N GLN A 49 33.71 9.38 2.55
CA GLN A 49 35.12 9.76 2.69
C GLN A 49 35.34 11.24 2.45
N CYS A 50 34.53 11.84 1.58
CA CYS A 50 34.50 13.28 1.34
C CYS A 50 33.05 13.74 1.29
N ILE A 51 32.79 14.89 1.91
CA ILE A 51 31.48 15.55 1.95
C ILE A 51 31.69 16.95 1.40
N TYR A 52 30.97 17.30 0.36
CA TYR A 52 30.89 18.67 -0.12
C TYR A 52 29.47 19.19 0.08
N VAL A 53 29.36 20.39 0.64
CA VAL A 53 28.10 21.13 0.76
C VAL A 53 28.33 22.50 0.14
N ASN A 54 27.44 22.93 -0.76
CA ASN A 54 27.58 24.19 -1.50
C ASN A 54 28.96 24.35 -2.17
N HIS A 55 29.43 23.26 -2.80
CA HIS A 55 30.73 23.17 -3.47
C HIS A 55 31.97 23.34 -2.55
N LYS A 56 31.78 23.39 -1.23
CA LYS A 56 32.86 23.49 -0.24
C LYS A 56 33.07 22.14 0.44
N LEU A 57 34.33 21.73 0.53
CA LEU A 57 34.72 20.52 1.26
C LEU A 57 34.49 20.75 2.76
N ILE A 58 33.78 19.83 3.39
CA ILE A 58 33.58 19.82 4.84
C ILE A 58 34.79 19.15 5.50
N GLU A 59 35.35 19.81 6.51
CA GLU A 59 36.46 19.28 7.31
C GLU A 59 36.11 17.92 7.91
N LYS A 60 37.10 17.02 7.95
CA LYS A 60 36.90 15.69 8.56
C LYS A 60 36.44 15.84 10.01
N ARG A 61 35.46 15.03 10.42
CA ARG A 61 34.83 15.02 11.76
C ARG A 61 33.98 16.24 12.10
N LYS A 62 33.94 17.28 11.26
CA LYS A 62 33.00 18.38 11.42
C LYS A 62 31.59 17.90 11.07
N ASN A 63 30.68 17.97 12.04
CA ASN A 63 29.29 17.54 11.89
C ASN A 63 28.30 18.71 11.91
N LEU A 64 28.78 19.95 12.00
CA LEU A 64 27.98 21.16 11.89
C LEU A 64 28.38 21.89 10.60
N VAL A 65 27.39 22.22 9.77
CA VAL A 65 27.59 22.88 8.48
C VAL A 65 26.61 24.03 8.31
N GLU A 66 27.03 25.08 7.61
CA GLU A 66 26.15 26.19 7.26
C GLU A 66 25.38 25.87 5.98
N LEU A 67 24.07 26.04 6.03
CA LEU A 67 23.15 25.94 4.91
C LEU A 67 22.58 27.32 4.61
N ASN A 68 22.48 27.63 3.32
CA ASN A 68 21.73 28.78 2.81
C ASN A 68 20.23 28.46 2.84
N GLU A 69 19.38 29.50 2.81
CA GLU A 69 17.96 29.33 2.52
C GLU A 69 17.76 28.69 1.13
N GLY A 70 16.79 27.79 1.03
CA GLY A 70 16.53 27.04 -0.19
C GLY A 70 17.45 25.85 -0.36
N TYR A 71 17.92 25.62 -1.58
CA TYR A 71 18.63 24.39 -1.95
C TYR A 71 20.13 24.50 -1.73
N ASN A 72 20.70 23.47 -1.13
CA ASN A 72 22.12 23.35 -0.85
C ASN A 72 22.66 22.09 -1.51
N PRO A 73 23.46 22.18 -2.59
CA PRO A 73 24.03 21.01 -3.24
C PRO A 73 24.91 20.20 -2.29
N VAL A 74 24.75 18.88 -2.32
CA VAL A 74 25.49 17.91 -1.51
C VAL A 74 26.12 16.88 -2.44
N LEU A 75 27.44 16.72 -2.34
CA LEU A 75 28.18 15.66 -3.03
C LEU A 75 28.89 14.79 -1.99
N LEU A 76 28.58 13.50 -2.00
CA LEU A 76 29.15 12.51 -1.11
C LEU A 76 30.01 11.55 -1.93
N ARG A 77 31.25 11.31 -1.48
CA ARG A 77 32.17 10.34 -2.09
C ARG A 77 32.36 9.14 -1.18
N TYR A 78 32.20 7.95 -1.72
CA TYR A 78 32.43 6.67 -1.03
C TYR A 78 33.51 5.86 -1.75
N ASN A 79 34.28 5.06 -1.01
CA ASN A 79 35.33 4.17 -1.54
C ASN A 79 34.93 2.69 -1.51
N ASN A 80 33.68 2.39 -1.14
CA ASN A 80 33.21 1.02 -1.05
C ASN A 80 31.70 0.99 -1.27
N ILE A 81 31.17 -0.18 -1.65
CA ILE A 81 29.75 -0.47 -1.61
C ILE A 81 29.28 -0.71 -0.17
N GLY A 82 28.02 -0.42 0.10
CA GLY A 82 27.46 -0.68 1.41
C GLY A 82 26.16 0.05 1.64
N ARG A 83 25.73 0.05 2.90
CA ARG A 83 24.55 0.76 3.38
C ARG A 83 24.98 1.80 4.37
N GLY A 84 24.55 3.02 4.15
CA GLY A 84 24.87 4.16 4.98
C GLY A 84 23.65 5.04 5.19
N VAL A 85 23.76 5.88 6.20
CA VAL A 85 22.79 6.92 6.52
C VAL A 85 23.53 8.24 6.45
N PHE A 86 22.92 9.24 5.84
CA PHE A 86 23.42 10.60 5.80
C PHE A 86 22.25 11.59 5.85
N VAL A 87 22.08 12.26 6.98
CA VAL A 87 20.90 13.08 7.30
C VAL A 87 21.33 14.44 7.79
N PHE A 88 20.63 15.49 7.36
CA PHE A 88 20.77 16.85 7.86
C PHE A 88 19.64 17.17 8.84
N LEU A 89 19.98 17.78 9.97
CA LEU A 89 19.03 18.26 10.97
C LEU A 89 19.09 19.78 11.10
N SER A 90 17.94 20.44 11.05
CA SER A 90 17.79 21.90 11.05
C SER A 90 18.35 22.62 12.28
N HIS A 91 18.40 21.97 13.44
CA HIS A 91 19.26 22.26 14.60
C HIS A 91 18.92 21.31 15.76
N LEU A 92 19.80 21.27 16.76
CA LEU A 92 19.62 20.47 17.97
C LEU A 92 18.38 20.92 18.77
N ALA A 93 17.63 19.93 19.25
CA ALA A 93 16.50 20.03 20.18
C ALA A 93 15.15 20.41 19.56
N ASP A 94 14.45 19.40 19.07
CA ASP A 94 13.33 19.01 19.91
C ASP A 94 13.78 17.80 20.74
N SER A 95 14.46 18.05 21.88
CA SER A 95 14.90 17.00 22.80
C SER A 95 13.72 16.23 23.39
N THR A 96 12.50 16.72 23.13
CA THR A 96 11.24 16.10 23.50
C THR A 96 10.68 15.18 22.41
N TRP A 97 11.11 15.32 21.14
CA TRP A 97 10.64 14.44 20.08
C TRP A 97 11.16 13.03 20.32
N LYS A 98 10.22 12.08 20.37
CA LYS A 98 10.50 10.66 20.51
C LYS A 98 9.91 9.95 19.32
N GLN A 99 10.65 8.98 18.78
CA GLN A 99 10.12 8.11 17.75
C GLN A 99 8.94 7.32 18.31
N THR A 100 7.76 7.54 17.72
CA THR A 100 6.52 6.87 18.12
C THR A 100 6.16 5.71 17.19
N VAL A 101 6.79 5.61 16.02
CA VAL A 101 6.52 4.56 15.04
C VAL A 101 7.38 3.32 15.34
N PRO A 102 6.77 2.14 15.57
CA PRO A 102 7.50 0.90 15.81
C PRO A 102 8.44 0.54 14.65
N LEU A 103 9.62 0.00 14.96
CA LEU A 103 10.62 -0.45 13.98
C LEU A 103 11.08 0.63 12.99
N ALA A 104 10.87 1.91 13.31
CA ALA A 104 11.31 3.02 12.49
C ALA A 104 12.68 3.56 12.93
N THR A 105 13.40 4.13 11.97
CA THR A 105 14.67 4.82 12.23
C THR A 105 14.46 6.10 13.02
N THR A 106 15.46 6.57 13.77
CA THR A 106 15.35 7.79 14.60
C THR A 106 15.12 9.09 13.81
N TRP A 107 15.34 9.08 12.49
CA TRP A 107 15.06 10.19 11.59
C TRP A 107 13.70 10.08 10.88
N TYR A 108 13.02 8.94 10.94
CA TYR A 108 11.72 8.79 10.29
C TYR A 108 10.68 9.68 10.97
N LEU A 109 10.02 10.56 10.21
CA LEU A 109 9.04 11.55 10.68
C LEU A 109 9.55 12.50 11.78
N ASN A 110 10.88 12.60 11.93
CA ASN A 110 11.45 13.59 12.82
C ASN A 110 11.36 14.96 12.15
N PRO A 111 10.63 15.93 12.71
CA PRO A 111 10.41 17.24 12.07
C PRO A 111 11.69 18.07 11.95
N ALA A 112 12.76 17.72 12.67
CA ALA A 112 14.06 18.36 12.52
C ALA A 112 14.82 17.89 11.27
N VAL A 113 14.40 16.78 10.63
CA VAL A 113 15.07 16.25 9.43
C VAL A 113 14.77 17.14 8.24
N LEU A 114 15.85 17.66 7.64
CA LEU A 114 15.76 18.45 6.43
C LEU A 114 15.57 17.54 5.21
N PRO A 115 14.58 17.82 4.33
CA PRO A 115 14.31 16.97 3.20
C PRO A 115 15.37 17.12 2.10
N TYR A 116 15.71 15.99 1.49
CA TYR A 116 16.48 16.00 0.25
C TYR A 116 15.61 16.39 -0.94
N HIS A 117 16.26 16.97 -1.93
CA HIS A 117 15.69 17.28 -3.22
C HIS A 117 16.68 16.90 -4.34
N PHE A 118 16.24 16.06 -5.26
CA PHE A 118 17.05 15.57 -6.37
C PHE A 118 16.93 16.42 -7.65
N LYS A 119 16.08 17.47 -7.66
CA LYS A 119 15.86 18.36 -8.81
C LYS A 119 15.76 19.84 -8.40
N PRO A 120 16.78 20.40 -7.73
CA PRO A 120 16.74 21.76 -7.17
C PRO A 120 16.40 22.86 -8.18
N ASP A 121 16.77 22.69 -9.45
CA ASP A 121 16.56 23.70 -10.49
C ASP A 121 15.23 23.57 -11.23
N ALA A 122 14.40 22.59 -10.87
CA ALA A 122 13.12 22.41 -11.50
C ALA A 122 12.10 23.46 -11.00
N LYS A 123 11.45 24.16 -11.95
CA LYS A 123 10.20 24.89 -11.68
C LYS A 123 9.15 23.92 -11.11
N THR A 124 8.15 24.45 -10.40
CA THR A 124 7.03 23.69 -9.79
C THR A 124 6.67 22.45 -10.60
N GLN A 125 6.96 21.28 -10.03
CA GLN A 125 6.71 20.00 -10.67
C GLN A 125 5.40 19.42 -10.16
N PHE A 126 4.65 18.80 -11.07
CA PHE A 126 3.48 18.01 -10.70
C PHE A 126 3.77 16.54 -10.93
N GLY A 127 3.38 15.70 -9.97
CA GLY A 127 3.31 14.25 -10.14
C GLY A 127 1.93 13.86 -10.64
N TRP A 128 1.89 12.97 -11.61
CA TRP A 128 0.66 12.35 -12.10
C TRP A 128 0.61 10.89 -11.66
N TYR A 129 -0.44 10.52 -10.96
CA TYR A 129 -0.63 9.19 -10.39
C TYR A 129 -1.92 8.60 -10.92
N ARG A 130 -1.92 7.30 -11.21
CA ARG A 130 -3.09 6.59 -11.72
C ARG A 130 -3.29 5.28 -10.98
N PHE A 131 -4.53 4.96 -10.67
CA PHE A 131 -4.93 3.67 -10.09
C PHE A 131 -6.40 3.39 -10.38
N ILE A 132 -6.82 2.15 -10.15
CA ILE A 132 -8.20 1.73 -10.34
C ILE A 132 -8.91 1.71 -8.98
N SER A 133 -10.04 2.40 -8.87
CA SER A 133 -10.89 2.36 -7.68
C SER A 133 -11.68 1.06 -7.60
N PRO A 134 -12.04 0.59 -6.39
CA PRO A 134 -12.95 -0.53 -6.22
C PRO A 134 -14.36 -0.21 -6.75
N PRO A 135 -15.13 -1.22 -7.18
CA PRO A 135 -16.56 -1.06 -7.37
C PRO A 135 -17.22 -0.62 -6.07
N GLY A 136 -18.25 0.20 -6.19
CA GLY A 136 -18.98 0.81 -5.09
C GLY A 136 -18.30 2.05 -4.49
N THR A 137 -17.19 2.54 -5.04
CA THR A 137 -16.49 3.72 -4.50
C THR A 137 -17.44 4.91 -4.35
N ARG A 138 -17.49 5.46 -3.13
CA ARG A 138 -18.29 6.63 -2.74
C ARG A 138 -17.40 7.79 -2.29
N ALA A 139 -16.30 7.50 -1.61
CA ALA A 139 -15.30 8.50 -1.29
C ALA A 139 -13.87 7.96 -1.40
N ILE A 140 -12.94 8.85 -1.72
CA ILE A 140 -11.52 8.57 -1.84
C ILE A 140 -10.77 9.48 -0.88
N TYR A 141 -9.87 8.92 -0.09
CA TYR A 141 -9.03 9.65 0.85
C TYR A 141 -7.57 9.54 0.41
N VAL A 142 -6.93 10.69 0.20
CA VAL A 142 -5.53 10.81 -0.22
C VAL A 142 -4.79 11.62 0.83
N THR A 143 -3.82 11.02 1.51
CA THR A 143 -2.92 11.77 2.41
C THR A 143 -1.74 12.30 1.62
N ALA A 144 -1.64 13.63 1.53
CA ALA A 144 -0.62 14.32 0.76
C ALA A 144 -0.40 15.73 1.31
N LYS A 145 0.84 16.23 1.21
CA LYS A 145 1.20 17.56 1.70
C LYS A 145 0.55 18.68 0.87
N ALA A 146 0.60 18.57 -0.45
CA ALA A 146 -0.09 19.48 -1.36
C ALA A 146 -1.52 19.00 -1.65
N LYS A 147 -2.42 19.94 -1.95
CA LYS A 147 -3.80 19.62 -2.34
C LYS A 147 -3.82 18.93 -3.71
N PRO A 148 -4.38 17.72 -3.85
CA PRO A 148 -4.49 17.05 -5.13
C PRO A 148 -5.58 17.68 -6.00
N GLU A 149 -5.36 17.70 -7.31
CA GLU A 149 -6.44 17.72 -8.30
C GLU A 149 -6.80 16.27 -8.65
N VAL A 150 -8.10 15.93 -8.66
CA VAL A 150 -8.56 14.54 -8.77
C VAL A 150 -9.58 14.39 -9.88
N TRP A 151 -9.38 13.37 -10.72
CA TRP A 151 -10.32 12.92 -11.71
C TRP A 151 -10.71 11.46 -11.44
N VAL A 152 -11.99 11.15 -11.59
CA VAL A 152 -12.54 9.80 -11.51
C VAL A 152 -13.39 9.58 -12.74
N ALA A 153 -13.07 8.54 -13.53
CA ALA A 153 -13.71 8.30 -14.83
C ALA A 153 -13.75 9.58 -15.70
N ASP A 154 -12.58 10.21 -15.88
CA ASP A 154 -12.35 11.44 -16.66
C ASP A 154 -13.09 12.71 -16.19
N LYS A 155 -13.93 12.62 -15.15
CA LYS A 155 -14.59 13.78 -14.54
C LYS A 155 -13.77 14.32 -13.38
N LYS A 156 -13.55 15.63 -13.35
CA LYS A 156 -12.84 16.32 -12.27
C LYS A 156 -13.74 16.49 -11.05
N TYR A 157 -13.20 16.24 -9.86
CA TYR A 157 -13.89 16.42 -8.59
C TYR A 157 -13.14 17.38 -7.67
N SER A 158 -13.88 18.07 -6.81
CA SER A 158 -13.30 18.91 -5.76
C SER A 158 -12.75 18.05 -4.62
N CYS A 159 -11.67 18.54 -4.01
CA CYS A 159 -11.07 17.95 -2.83
C CYS A 159 -11.29 18.87 -1.62
N GLU A 160 -11.68 18.28 -0.52
CA GLU A 160 -11.86 18.94 0.78
C GLU A 160 -11.03 18.25 1.87
N PRO A 161 -10.79 18.89 3.02
CA PRO A 161 -10.09 18.24 4.12
C PRO A 161 -10.93 17.07 4.67
N GLY A 162 -10.33 15.88 4.73
CA GLY A 162 -10.94 14.68 5.29
C GLY A 162 -10.30 14.27 6.61
N LYS A 163 -10.97 13.36 7.34
CA LYS A 163 -10.40 12.67 8.50
C LYS A 163 -10.51 11.16 8.28
N LEU A 164 -9.41 10.46 8.51
CA LEU A 164 -9.38 9.00 8.64
C LEU A 164 -9.28 8.63 10.13
N GLU A 165 -9.69 7.42 10.48
CA GLU A 165 -9.55 6.89 11.84
C GLU A 165 -8.08 6.91 12.31
N ALA A 166 -7.86 7.18 13.60
CA ALA A 166 -6.54 7.16 14.20
C ALA A 166 -5.88 5.77 14.06
N GLY A 167 -4.58 5.75 13.76
CA GLY A 167 -3.80 4.51 13.58
C GLY A 167 -3.73 4.00 12.13
N ARG A 168 -4.42 4.63 11.18
CA ARG A 168 -4.31 4.32 9.74
C ARG A 168 -3.22 5.10 9.00
N ILE A 169 -2.63 6.10 9.65
CA ILE A 169 -1.63 7.02 9.08
C ILE A 169 -0.41 7.02 10.00
N ALA A 170 0.79 6.88 9.44
CA ALA A 170 2.03 6.97 10.20
C ALA A 170 2.40 8.42 10.53
N ASP A 171 2.21 9.35 9.59
CA ASP A 171 2.50 10.78 9.78
C ASP A 171 1.25 11.63 10.03
N ALA A 172 0.94 11.88 11.30
CA ALA A 172 -0.19 12.71 11.71
C ALA A 172 -0.06 14.19 11.32
N SER A 173 1.12 14.66 10.88
CA SER A 173 1.31 16.04 10.41
C SER A 173 0.78 16.26 8.99
N LEU A 174 0.55 15.18 8.24
CA LEU A 174 0.05 15.27 6.88
C LEU A 174 -1.46 15.47 6.84
N ARG A 175 -1.89 16.21 5.81
CA ARG A 175 -3.29 16.45 5.55
C ARG A 175 -3.87 15.31 4.73
N THR A 176 -5.02 14.80 5.16
CA THR A 176 -5.85 13.94 4.35
C THR A 176 -6.87 14.77 3.56
N TRP A 177 -6.97 14.48 2.27
CA TRP A 177 -7.91 15.07 1.35
C TRP A 177 -8.98 14.05 1.00
N LYS A 178 -10.24 14.45 1.13
CA LYS A 178 -11.40 13.64 0.77
C LYS A 178 -11.97 14.13 -0.56
N VAL A 179 -12.31 13.17 -1.40
CA VAL A 179 -13.14 13.34 -2.59
C VAL A 179 -14.42 12.57 -2.37
N THR A 180 -15.56 13.24 -2.45
CA THR A 180 -16.88 12.62 -2.32
C THR A 180 -17.52 12.54 -3.71
N LEU A 181 -17.95 11.34 -4.10
CA LEU A 181 -18.69 11.12 -5.34
C LEU A 181 -20.20 11.28 -5.07
N PRO A 182 -20.97 11.88 -6.01
CA PRO A 182 -22.40 12.10 -5.83
C PRO A 182 -23.19 10.78 -5.74
N GLU A 183 -22.70 9.74 -6.40
CA GLU A 183 -23.25 8.40 -6.39
C GLU A 183 -22.12 7.37 -6.32
N ASN A 184 -22.44 6.16 -5.85
CA ASN A 184 -21.47 5.07 -5.83
C ASN A 184 -21.09 4.70 -7.27
N MET A 185 -19.79 4.61 -7.55
CA MET A 185 -19.30 4.04 -8.80
C MET A 185 -19.71 2.58 -8.89
N GLN A 186 -20.61 2.24 -9.82
CA GLN A 186 -21.10 0.87 -9.92
C GLN A 186 -19.98 -0.09 -10.29
N GLU A 187 -19.06 0.32 -11.16
CA GLU A 187 -17.90 -0.48 -11.55
C GLU A 187 -16.60 0.16 -11.04
N SER A 188 -15.50 -0.57 -11.19
CA SER A 188 -14.17 -0.01 -11.02
C SER A 188 -13.90 1.13 -12.01
N ALA A 189 -13.27 2.20 -11.55
CA ALA A 189 -13.00 3.39 -12.37
C ALA A 189 -11.52 3.80 -12.29
N LEU A 190 -11.00 4.36 -13.39
CA LEU A 190 -9.68 5.00 -13.36
C LEU A 190 -9.76 6.27 -12.52
N VAL A 191 -8.85 6.37 -11.55
CA VAL A 191 -8.60 7.57 -10.75
C VAL A 191 -7.27 8.15 -11.17
N VAL A 192 -7.26 9.46 -11.44
CA VAL A 192 -6.05 10.22 -11.75
C VAL A 192 -5.87 11.31 -10.72
N LEU A 193 -4.67 11.39 -10.15
CA LEU A 193 -4.27 12.46 -9.25
C LEU A 193 -3.19 13.30 -9.91
N LYS A 194 -3.29 14.62 -9.77
CA LYS A 194 -2.22 15.56 -10.04
C LYS A 194 -1.87 16.27 -8.76
N ILE A 195 -0.63 16.15 -8.30
CA ILE A 195 -0.17 16.66 -7.00
C ILE A 195 1.08 17.48 -7.22
N GLU A 196 1.14 18.70 -6.68
CA GLU A 196 2.37 19.48 -6.63
C GLU A 196 3.43 18.76 -5.80
N GLN A 197 4.63 18.61 -6.35
CA GLN A 197 5.74 17.97 -5.67
C GLN A 197 6.54 19.02 -4.88
N LEU A 198 6.59 18.83 -3.56
CA LEU A 198 7.23 19.74 -2.60
C LEU A 198 8.55 19.11 -2.09
N PRO A 199 9.47 19.89 -1.50
CA PRO A 199 10.69 19.35 -0.89
C PRO A 199 10.42 18.16 0.04
N GLY A 200 11.01 17.01 -0.26
CA GLY A 200 10.81 15.74 0.44
C GLY A 200 9.60 14.90 -0.02
N PHE A 201 8.72 15.44 -0.85
CA PHE A 201 7.46 14.83 -1.29
C PHE A 201 7.42 14.77 -2.83
N TYR A 202 8.21 13.86 -3.39
CA TYR A 202 8.37 13.66 -4.84
C TYR A 202 8.10 12.23 -5.25
N GLY A 203 7.68 12.02 -6.51
CA GLY A 203 7.33 10.69 -7.02
C GLY A 203 6.38 9.97 -6.06
N GLY A 204 6.67 8.71 -5.74
CA GLY A 204 5.86 7.94 -4.77
C GLY A 204 5.74 8.60 -3.39
N ALA A 205 6.73 9.37 -2.94
CA ALA A 205 6.70 10.03 -1.63
C ALA A 205 5.68 11.19 -1.55
N ALA A 206 5.10 11.63 -2.68
CA ALA A 206 3.99 12.59 -2.66
C ALA A 206 2.69 11.99 -2.07
N ILE A 207 2.59 10.66 -2.03
CA ILE A 207 1.48 9.90 -1.45
C ILE A 207 2.10 8.90 -0.45
N PRO A 208 2.54 9.35 0.73
CA PRO A 208 3.29 8.52 1.67
C PRO A 208 2.44 7.50 2.41
N GLU A 209 1.11 7.58 2.30
CA GLU A 209 0.16 6.68 2.96
C GLU A 209 -0.73 5.98 1.92
N PRO A 210 -1.27 4.78 2.23
CA PRO A 210 -2.22 4.10 1.35
C PRO A 210 -3.44 4.97 1.00
N ILE A 211 -3.91 4.86 -0.24
CA ILE A 211 -5.20 5.42 -0.64
C ILE A 211 -6.31 4.64 0.05
N VAL A 212 -7.20 5.33 0.74
CA VAL A 212 -8.35 4.71 1.42
C VAL A 212 -9.61 5.00 0.64
N PHE A 213 -10.44 3.97 0.47
CA PHE A 213 -11.74 4.07 -0.19
C PHE A 213 -12.86 3.82 0.82
N GLU A 214 -13.90 4.63 0.75
CA GLU A 214 -15.20 4.31 1.34
C GLU A 214 -16.08 3.77 0.21
N CYS A 215 -16.55 2.54 0.36
CA CYS A 215 -17.31 1.83 -0.67
C CYS A 215 -18.73 1.52 -0.16
N GLY A 216 -19.72 1.78 -1.00
CA GLY A 216 -21.06 1.21 -0.89
C GLY A 216 -21.21 -0.02 -1.78
N LYS A 217 -22.43 -0.22 -2.29
CA LYS A 217 -22.73 -1.30 -3.25
C LYS A 217 -22.13 -0.96 -4.62
N GLY A 218 -21.52 -1.97 -5.24
CA GLY A 218 -21.05 -1.96 -6.62
C GLY A 218 -21.15 -3.35 -7.25
N THR A 219 -20.73 -3.44 -8.50
CA THR A 219 -20.80 -4.62 -9.36
C THR A 219 -19.39 -5.10 -9.66
N ILE A 220 -19.16 -6.39 -9.43
CA ILE A 220 -17.93 -7.09 -9.78
C ILE A 220 -18.27 -8.24 -10.72
N ARG A 221 -17.42 -8.49 -11.72
CA ARG A 221 -17.56 -9.67 -12.57
C ARG A 221 -17.28 -10.92 -11.75
N LEU A 222 -18.08 -11.97 -11.96
CA LEU A 222 -17.76 -13.30 -11.44
C LEU A 222 -16.50 -13.82 -12.12
N GLY A 223 -15.70 -14.62 -11.41
CA GLY A 223 -14.45 -15.16 -11.90
C GLY A 223 -13.34 -15.07 -10.87
N ASP A 224 -12.11 -14.98 -11.35
CA ASP A 224 -10.94 -14.84 -10.50
C ASP A 224 -10.85 -13.42 -9.93
N LEU A 225 -10.95 -13.30 -8.61
CA LEU A 225 -10.83 -12.00 -7.94
C LEU A 225 -9.42 -11.39 -8.08
N GLY A 226 -8.40 -12.20 -8.42
CA GLY A 226 -7.05 -11.71 -8.70
C GLY A 226 -6.99 -10.81 -9.95
N GLU A 227 -7.96 -10.91 -10.85
CA GLU A 227 -8.08 -10.01 -12.02
C GLU A 227 -8.72 -8.66 -11.65
N ASN A 228 -9.29 -8.54 -10.45
CA ASN A 228 -9.78 -7.26 -9.94
C ASN A 228 -8.62 -6.55 -9.21
N GLU A 229 -8.11 -5.46 -9.80
CA GLU A 229 -6.98 -4.69 -9.24
C GLU A 229 -7.22 -4.25 -7.78
N SER A 230 -8.46 -3.97 -7.39
CA SER A 230 -8.79 -3.55 -6.01
C SER A 230 -8.84 -4.70 -5.00
N LEU A 231 -8.92 -5.96 -5.45
CA LEU A 231 -8.87 -7.16 -4.61
C LEU A 231 -7.59 -7.99 -4.82
N LYS A 232 -6.69 -7.53 -5.70
CA LYS A 232 -5.46 -8.23 -6.08
C LYS A 232 -4.61 -8.66 -4.91
N THR A 233 -4.53 -7.84 -3.85
CA THR A 233 -3.75 -8.12 -2.64
C THR A 233 -4.60 -8.61 -1.47
N TYR A 234 -5.88 -8.92 -1.69
CA TYR A 234 -6.78 -9.39 -0.65
C TYR A 234 -6.50 -10.86 -0.33
N SER A 235 -6.30 -11.16 0.96
CA SER A 235 -6.30 -12.53 1.48
C SER A 235 -7.25 -12.61 2.67
N GLY A 236 -8.19 -13.55 2.64
CA GLY A 236 -9.23 -13.67 3.66
C GLY A 236 -10.49 -14.36 3.16
N GLY A 237 -11.58 -14.21 3.92
CA GLY A 237 -12.87 -14.82 3.66
C GLY A 237 -13.83 -13.90 2.91
N MET A 238 -14.36 -14.36 1.79
CA MET A 238 -15.35 -13.66 0.97
C MET A 238 -16.69 -14.41 0.97
N TRP A 239 -17.78 -13.68 1.17
CA TRP A 239 -19.13 -14.23 1.12
C TRP A 239 -19.78 -14.02 -0.24
N TYR A 240 -20.26 -15.11 -0.84
CA TYR A 240 -21.14 -15.12 -2.01
C TYR A 240 -22.54 -15.53 -1.54
N ARG A 241 -23.56 -14.73 -1.85
CA ARG A 241 -24.92 -14.96 -1.36
C ARG A 241 -25.92 -14.76 -2.47
N LYS A 242 -26.85 -15.70 -2.62
CA LYS A 242 -27.93 -15.63 -3.60
C LYS A 242 -29.18 -16.32 -3.08
N SER A 243 -30.32 -15.65 -3.20
CA SER A 243 -31.63 -16.30 -3.09
C SER A 243 -32.01 -16.93 -4.42
N ILE A 244 -32.48 -18.17 -4.39
CA ILE A 244 -33.00 -18.89 -5.54
C ILE A 244 -34.42 -19.39 -5.24
N ALA A 245 -35.30 -19.36 -6.24
CA ALA A 245 -36.62 -19.94 -6.15
C ALA A 245 -36.56 -21.41 -6.58
N ILE A 246 -37.11 -22.29 -5.74
CA ILE A 246 -37.17 -23.74 -5.97
C ILE A 246 -38.63 -24.14 -6.15
N THR A 247 -38.93 -24.82 -7.25
CA THR A 247 -40.27 -25.37 -7.51
C THR A 247 -40.56 -26.55 -6.59
N GLU A 248 -41.84 -26.92 -6.44
CA GLU A 248 -42.21 -28.08 -5.65
C GLU A 248 -41.62 -29.38 -6.20
N GLU A 249 -41.57 -29.53 -7.52
CA GLU A 249 -40.95 -30.67 -8.21
C GLU A 249 -39.45 -30.75 -7.89
N GLN A 250 -38.72 -29.64 -8.02
CA GLN A 250 -37.29 -29.57 -7.70
C GLN A 250 -37.00 -29.85 -6.22
N ALA A 251 -37.87 -29.41 -5.30
CA ALA A 251 -37.72 -29.69 -3.88
C ALA A 251 -37.89 -31.18 -3.54
N LYS A 252 -38.61 -31.94 -4.38
CA LYS A 252 -38.84 -33.38 -4.26
C LYS A 252 -37.82 -34.23 -5.03
N ALA A 253 -36.86 -33.61 -5.72
CA ALA A 253 -35.80 -34.33 -6.42
C ALA A 253 -35.04 -35.28 -5.46
N THR A 254 -34.69 -36.46 -5.96
CA THR A 254 -34.05 -37.51 -5.15
C THR A 254 -32.63 -37.14 -4.79
N GLN A 255 -31.96 -36.42 -5.69
CA GLN A 255 -30.61 -35.92 -5.50
C GLN A 255 -30.51 -34.48 -6.00
N ILE A 256 -29.99 -33.60 -5.15
CA ILE A 256 -29.73 -32.20 -5.49
C ILE A 256 -28.27 -31.90 -5.20
N LEU A 257 -27.49 -31.58 -6.23
CA LEU A 257 -26.07 -31.33 -6.10
C LEU A 257 -25.74 -29.88 -6.44
N LEU A 258 -25.00 -29.20 -5.57
CA LEU A 258 -24.35 -27.93 -5.86
C LEU A 258 -22.90 -28.19 -6.28
N ASP A 259 -22.60 -27.93 -7.55
CA ASP A 259 -21.24 -27.88 -8.07
C ASP A 259 -20.75 -26.44 -8.09
N LEU A 260 -19.71 -26.12 -7.33
CA LEU A 260 -19.11 -24.78 -7.34
C LEU A 260 -18.15 -24.55 -8.50
N GLY A 261 -17.88 -25.56 -9.33
CA GLY A 261 -16.90 -25.49 -10.40
C GLY A 261 -15.50 -25.30 -9.83
N LYS A 262 -14.83 -24.19 -10.16
CA LYS A 262 -13.50 -23.87 -9.62
C LYS A 262 -13.59 -22.93 -8.42
N VAL A 263 -12.97 -23.31 -7.30
CA VAL A 263 -12.82 -22.50 -6.09
C VAL A 263 -11.35 -22.44 -5.71
N VAL A 264 -10.88 -21.26 -5.25
CA VAL A 264 -9.57 -21.13 -4.61
C VAL A 264 -9.73 -20.40 -3.26
N ALA A 265 -9.41 -21.01 -2.12
CA ALA A 265 -8.80 -22.33 -1.87
C ALA A 265 -9.66 -23.25 -0.98
N SER A 266 -10.63 -22.72 -0.24
CA SER A 266 -11.62 -23.50 0.53
C SER A 266 -12.99 -22.84 0.46
N ALA A 267 -14.04 -23.63 0.66
CA ALA A 267 -15.42 -23.15 0.67
C ALA A 267 -16.25 -23.84 1.75
N GLU A 268 -17.05 -23.07 2.48
CA GLU A 268 -18.15 -23.57 3.30
C GLU A 268 -19.48 -23.11 2.71
N VAL A 269 -20.45 -24.02 2.62
CA VAL A 269 -21.77 -23.73 2.06
C VAL A 269 -22.82 -23.74 3.16
N PHE A 270 -23.76 -22.80 3.06
CA PHE A 270 -24.91 -22.67 3.93
C PHE A 270 -26.18 -22.61 3.09
N VAL A 271 -27.22 -23.29 3.57
CA VAL A 271 -28.56 -23.25 2.99
C VAL A 271 -29.53 -22.79 4.07
N ASN A 272 -30.23 -21.68 3.82
CA ASN A 272 -31.20 -21.10 4.77
C ASN A 272 -30.59 -20.89 6.18
N GLY A 273 -29.33 -20.44 6.23
CA GLY A 273 -28.58 -20.20 7.47
C GLY A 273 -27.98 -21.43 8.14
N LYS A 274 -28.18 -22.65 7.60
CA LYS A 274 -27.59 -23.88 8.14
C LYS A 274 -26.39 -24.33 7.30
N SER A 275 -25.24 -24.56 7.95
CA SER A 275 -24.07 -25.12 7.27
C SER A 275 -24.36 -26.53 6.76
N ILE A 276 -23.95 -26.81 5.52
CA ILE A 276 -24.01 -28.14 4.92
C ILE A 276 -22.62 -28.78 4.79
N GLY A 277 -21.58 -28.10 5.29
CA GLY A 277 -20.20 -28.58 5.32
C GLY A 277 -19.22 -27.65 4.63
N ALA A 278 -17.94 -27.89 4.93
CA ALA A 278 -16.79 -27.19 4.35
C ALA A 278 -15.88 -28.15 3.57
N LYS A 279 -15.25 -27.62 2.53
CA LYS A 279 -14.25 -28.33 1.72
C LYS A 279 -12.98 -27.50 1.58
N VAL A 280 -11.85 -28.19 1.50
CA VAL A 280 -10.51 -27.61 1.29
C VAL A 280 -9.83 -28.12 0.02
N SER A 281 -10.50 -28.99 -0.73
CA SER A 281 -10.02 -29.50 -2.01
C SER A 281 -11.17 -29.94 -2.91
N SER A 282 -10.90 -30.02 -4.21
CA SER A 282 -11.82 -30.55 -5.22
C SER A 282 -12.07 -32.07 -5.02
N PRO A 283 -13.22 -32.60 -5.45
CA PRO A 283 -14.32 -31.92 -6.16
C PRO A 283 -15.18 -31.04 -5.24
N TRP A 284 -15.56 -29.86 -5.73
CA TRP A 284 -16.33 -28.84 -5.01
C TRP A 284 -17.85 -29.08 -5.07
N LEU A 285 -18.23 -30.35 -4.86
CA LEU A 285 -19.62 -30.82 -4.89
C LEU A 285 -20.20 -30.88 -3.48
N PHE A 286 -21.39 -30.33 -3.29
CA PHE A 286 -22.14 -30.37 -2.04
C PHE A 286 -23.53 -30.96 -2.26
N ASP A 287 -23.96 -31.83 -1.35
CA ASP A 287 -25.29 -32.43 -1.39
C ASP A 287 -26.31 -31.51 -0.70
N LEU A 288 -27.29 -31.04 -1.47
CA LEU A 288 -28.39 -30.20 -1.02
C LEU A 288 -29.69 -31.00 -0.79
N SER A 289 -29.66 -32.32 -0.97
CA SER A 289 -30.86 -33.17 -0.89
C SER A 289 -31.53 -33.05 0.48
N GLY A 290 -32.84 -32.79 0.47
CA GLY A 290 -33.62 -32.55 1.69
C GLY A 290 -33.26 -31.27 2.46
N LYS A 291 -32.44 -30.36 1.90
CA LYS A 291 -32.07 -29.08 2.52
C LYS A 291 -32.80 -27.87 1.93
N LEU A 292 -33.32 -28.01 0.72
CA LEU A 292 -34.10 -26.98 0.03
C LEU A 292 -35.60 -27.13 0.33
N LYS A 293 -36.32 -26.01 0.39
CA LYS A 293 -37.78 -25.96 0.51
C LYS A 293 -38.40 -25.43 -0.77
N THR A 294 -39.68 -25.68 -1.02
CA THR A 294 -40.42 -24.98 -2.07
C THR A 294 -40.42 -23.47 -1.82
N GLY A 295 -40.23 -22.67 -2.86
CA GLY A 295 -40.13 -21.20 -2.79
C GLY A 295 -38.69 -20.71 -2.61
N GLU A 296 -38.51 -19.61 -1.89
CA GLU A 296 -37.21 -18.96 -1.74
C GLU A 296 -36.26 -19.74 -0.82
N ASN A 297 -35.05 -19.99 -1.31
CA ASN A 297 -33.93 -20.54 -0.54
C ASN A 297 -32.73 -19.63 -0.64
N ARG A 298 -32.12 -19.32 0.51
CA ARG A 298 -30.89 -18.53 0.58
C ARG A 298 -29.69 -19.48 0.55
N ILE A 299 -28.86 -19.35 -0.49
CA ILE A 299 -27.58 -20.05 -0.62
C ILE A 299 -26.46 -19.07 -0.28
N GLU A 300 -25.58 -19.47 0.61
CA GLU A 300 -24.41 -18.68 1.00
C GLU A 300 -23.16 -19.55 0.91
N ILE A 301 -22.09 -18.99 0.37
CA ILE A 301 -20.82 -19.68 0.18
C ILE A 301 -19.74 -18.76 0.74
N LEU A 302 -19.04 -19.22 1.77
CA LEU A 302 -17.89 -18.53 2.35
C LEU A 302 -16.63 -19.13 1.76
N VAL A 303 -15.90 -18.35 0.96
CA VAL A 303 -14.67 -18.77 0.29
C VAL A 303 -13.47 -18.11 0.95
N TYR A 304 -12.46 -18.89 1.34
CA TYR A 304 -11.17 -18.35 1.77
C TYR A 304 -10.10 -18.66 0.71
N ASN A 305 -9.34 -17.65 0.30
CA ASN A 305 -8.12 -17.86 -0.49
C ASN A 305 -6.90 -18.09 0.43
N THR A 306 -5.70 -18.06 -0.14
CA THR A 306 -4.44 -18.19 0.61
C THR A 306 -3.82 -16.83 0.92
N LEU A 307 -2.75 -16.82 1.73
CA LEU A 307 -1.94 -15.61 1.97
C LEU A 307 -1.10 -15.15 0.77
N GLY A 308 -1.10 -15.89 -0.35
CA GLY A 308 -0.29 -15.55 -1.53
C GLY A 308 -0.51 -14.14 -2.04
N ASN A 309 -1.77 -13.68 -2.09
CA ASN A 309 -2.13 -12.32 -2.51
C ASN A 309 -1.64 -11.24 -1.53
N HIS A 310 -1.72 -11.50 -0.22
CA HIS A 310 -1.21 -10.57 0.79
C HIS A 310 0.28 -10.28 0.59
N TYR A 311 1.09 -11.30 0.28
CA TYR A 311 2.52 -11.13 0.06
C TYR A 311 2.89 -10.37 -1.22
N LEU A 312 1.93 -9.95 -2.05
CA LEU A 312 2.21 -9.04 -3.17
C LEU A 312 2.51 -7.60 -2.71
N ASN A 313 2.14 -7.24 -1.47
CA ASN A 313 2.34 -5.89 -0.94
C ASN A 313 3.77 -5.64 -0.43
N THR A 314 4.60 -6.67 -0.33
CA THR A 314 5.95 -6.62 0.24
C THR A 314 6.89 -7.50 -0.57
N PRO A 315 8.18 -7.15 -0.74
CA PRO A 315 9.14 -8.04 -1.37
C PRO A 315 9.25 -9.35 -0.58
N SER A 316 8.70 -10.43 -1.13
CA SER A 316 8.56 -11.72 -0.45
C SER A 316 8.89 -12.87 -1.39
N GLN A 317 9.59 -13.89 -0.88
CA GLN A 317 9.80 -15.15 -1.60
C GLN A 317 8.59 -16.10 -1.47
N TYR A 318 7.62 -15.74 -0.63
CA TYR A 318 6.43 -16.55 -0.33
C TYR A 318 5.23 -16.18 -1.21
N ILE A 319 5.45 -15.52 -2.33
CA ILE A 319 4.39 -15.24 -3.31
C ILE A 319 3.97 -16.56 -3.94
N GLY A 320 2.88 -17.13 -3.42
CA GLY A 320 2.26 -18.34 -3.94
C GLY A 320 1.35 -18.08 -5.14
N ARG A 321 0.41 -19.01 -5.39
CA ARG A 321 -0.65 -18.79 -6.39
C ARG A 321 -1.60 -17.68 -5.90
N THR A 322 -1.94 -16.77 -6.80
CA THR A 322 -2.75 -15.57 -6.50
C THR A 322 -4.17 -15.61 -7.05
N ASN A 323 -4.54 -16.69 -7.75
CA ASN A 323 -5.93 -16.93 -8.12
C ASN A 323 -6.80 -17.00 -6.87
N SER A 324 -8.01 -16.45 -6.89
CA SER A 324 -8.83 -16.35 -5.68
C SER A 324 -10.33 -16.27 -5.96
N GLY A 325 -11.13 -16.80 -5.02
CA GLY A 325 -12.58 -16.67 -5.03
C GLY A 325 -13.34 -17.86 -5.61
N LEU A 326 -14.65 -17.66 -5.82
CA LEU A 326 -15.55 -18.58 -6.50
C LEU A 326 -15.46 -18.31 -8.01
N ILE A 327 -14.51 -18.96 -8.67
CA ILE A 327 -14.23 -18.77 -10.11
C ILE A 327 -15.35 -19.40 -10.95
N GLY A 328 -15.91 -20.52 -10.49
CA GLY A 328 -17.09 -21.11 -11.08
C GLY A 328 -16.81 -21.96 -12.34
N PRO A 329 -17.84 -22.18 -13.18
CA PRO A 329 -19.24 -21.78 -12.94
C PRO A 329 -19.87 -22.59 -11.79
N ALA A 330 -20.69 -21.94 -10.97
CA ALA A 330 -21.49 -22.61 -9.96
C ALA A 330 -22.85 -23.05 -10.53
N LYS A 331 -23.26 -24.29 -10.31
CA LYS A 331 -24.47 -24.91 -10.85
C LYS A 331 -25.18 -25.75 -9.80
N ILE A 332 -26.50 -25.81 -9.87
CA ILE A 332 -27.30 -26.76 -9.11
C ILE A 332 -27.93 -27.75 -10.09
N GLU A 333 -27.71 -29.03 -9.85
CA GLU A 333 -28.31 -30.13 -10.60
C GLU A 333 -29.40 -30.78 -9.76
N PHE A 334 -30.59 -30.91 -10.34
CA PHE A 334 -31.72 -31.65 -9.76
C PHE A 334 -31.85 -32.97 -10.52
N ARG A 335 -31.82 -34.09 -9.80
CA ARG A 335 -31.84 -35.44 -10.37
C ARG A 335 -32.96 -36.29 -9.79
#